data_AF-A0AAD2CTV9-F1
#
_entry.id   AF-A0AAD2CTV9-F1
#
_cell.length_a   1.000
_cell.length_b   1.000
_cell.length_c   1.000
_cell.angle_alpha   90.00
_cell.angle_beta   90.00
_cell.angle_gamma   90.00
#
_symmetry.space_group_name_H-M   'P 1'
#
loop_
_entity.id
_entity.type
_entity.pdbx_description
1 polymer ?
#
loop_
_entity_poly.entity_id
_entity_poly.type
_entity_poly.pdbx_seq_one_letter_code
_entity_poly.pdbx_strand_id
1 'polypeptide(L)'
;MSHSQPTITTLIASNRARPTPNPTSAPSSPTTTAGPQELRIAGDELGKLIRASVEAFQRCDCWEEFVVTQRGVTSDLSNNVHRLDHPASQLLAHLRQHGAPVPMSTKPWTPEQLDKAISRGPHTSAKLNNGFI
;
A
#
# COMPACT_ATOMS: atom_id res chain seq x y z
N MET A 1 3.10 -59.50 11.50
CA MET A 1 2.03 -58.50 11.71
C MET A 1 2.21 -57.43 10.64
N SER A 2 1.37 -57.53 9.62
CA SER A 2 1.44 -56.78 8.36
C SER A 2 0.57 -55.52 8.49
N HIS A 3 1.13 -54.35 8.23
CA HIS A 3 0.37 -53.13 8.05
C HIS A 3 0.62 -52.59 6.65
N SER A 4 -0.28 -52.97 5.74
CA SER A 4 -0.46 -52.37 4.41
C SER A 4 -0.78 -50.89 4.54
N GLN A 5 -0.03 -50.05 3.83
CA GLN A 5 -0.52 -48.73 3.44
C GLN A 5 -1.38 -48.87 2.18
N PRO A 6 -2.55 -48.21 2.09
CA PRO A 6 -3.29 -48.15 0.85
C PRO A 6 -2.67 -47.10 -0.09
N THR A 7 -2.10 -47.59 -1.18
CA THR A 7 -1.78 -46.84 -2.40
C THR A 7 -3.07 -46.22 -2.97
N ILE A 8 -3.15 -44.89 -3.04
CA ILE A 8 -4.19 -44.22 -3.83
C ILE A 8 -3.60 -43.89 -5.20
N THR A 9 -4.12 -44.64 -6.18
CA THR A 9 -3.91 -44.55 -7.63
C THR A 9 -4.21 -43.16 -8.17
N THR A 10 -3.20 -42.51 -8.75
CA THR A 10 -3.36 -41.34 -9.62
C THR A 10 -4.01 -41.79 -10.94
N LEU A 11 -5.28 -41.44 -11.14
CA LEU A 11 -5.93 -41.51 -12.45
C LEU A 11 -5.73 -40.20 -13.20
N ILE A 12 -4.99 -40.30 -14.31
CA ILE A 12 -4.82 -39.28 -15.33
C ILE A 12 -5.93 -39.46 -16.38
N ALA A 13 -6.73 -38.42 -16.62
CA ALA A 13 -7.54 -38.18 -17.83
C ALA A 13 -8.14 -36.76 -17.69
N SER A 14 -8.34 -35.91 -18.70
CA SER A 14 -8.07 -35.93 -20.13
C SER A 14 -8.14 -34.47 -20.63
N ASN A 15 -7.58 -34.24 -21.82
CA ASN A 15 -7.49 -32.96 -22.52
C ASN A 15 -8.81 -32.17 -22.64
N ARG A 16 -8.74 -30.84 -22.41
CA ARG A 16 -9.64 -29.87 -23.05
C ARG A 16 -8.81 -28.74 -23.67
N ALA A 17 -8.80 -28.71 -25.00
CA ALA A 17 -8.12 -27.70 -25.80
C ALA A 17 -8.58 -26.28 -25.45
N ARG A 18 -7.63 -25.35 -25.31
CA ARG A 18 -7.87 -23.92 -25.09
C ARG A 18 -8.10 -23.24 -26.46
N PRO A 19 -9.24 -22.57 -26.70
CA PRO A 19 -9.41 -21.78 -27.91
C PRO A 19 -8.47 -20.57 -27.89
N THR A 20 -7.70 -20.39 -28.96
CA THR A 20 -6.84 -19.23 -29.20
C THR A 20 -7.68 -17.99 -29.48
N PRO A 21 -7.45 -16.85 -28.81
CA PRO A 21 -8.03 -15.58 -29.26
C PRO A 21 -7.25 -15.03 -30.46
N ASN A 22 -7.99 -14.67 -31.51
CA ASN A 22 -7.52 -13.94 -32.69
C ASN A 22 -6.80 -12.63 -32.31
N PRO A 23 -5.82 -12.16 -33.11
CA PRO A 23 -5.25 -10.84 -32.94
C PRO A 23 -6.25 -9.77 -33.41
N THR A 24 -7.04 -9.24 -32.47
CA THR A 24 -7.79 -8.00 -32.69
C THR A 24 -6.83 -6.83 -32.47
N SER A 25 -6.58 -6.07 -33.54
CA SER A 25 -5.80 -4.84 -33.56
C SER A 25 -6.24 -3.89 -32.43
N ALA A 26 -5.33 -3.60 -31.49
CA ALA A 26 -5.57 -2.60 -30.46
C ALA A 26 -5.55 -1.19 -31.10
N PRO A 27 -6.47 -0.29 -30.74
CA PRO A 27 -6.36 1.11 -31.13
C PRO A 27 -5.17 1.74 -30.41
N SER A 28 -4.22 2.27 -31.18
CA SER A 28 -3.09 3.04 -30.70
C SER A 28 -3.58 4.23 -29.87
N SER A 29 -3.35 4.19 -28.55
CA SER A 29 -3.54 5.38 -27.72
C SER A 29 -2.42 6.37 -28.04
N PRO A 30 -2.72 7.66 -28.30
CA PRO A 30 -1.67 8.65 -28.52
C PRO A 30 -0.89 8.84 -27.22
N THR A 31 0.41 8.54 -27.26
CA THR A 31 1.40 8.97 -26.27
C THR A 31 1.43 10.49 -26.26
N THR A 32 0.52 11.11 -25.50
CA THR A 32 0.63 12.51 -25.15
C THR A 32 1.55 12.56 -23.94
N THR A 33 2.79 12.97 -24.17
CA THR A 33 3.69 13.45 -23.12
C THR A 33 2.98 14.60 -22.42
N ALA A 34 2.28 14.30 -21.33
CA ALA A 34 1.72 15.32 -20.46
C ALA A 34 2.91 16.11 -19.91
N GLY A 35 3.01 17.39 -20.28
CA GLY A 35 3.89 18.34 -19.61
C GLY A 35 3.56 18.41 -18.10
N PRO A 36 4.30 19.20 -17.31
CA PRO A 36 4.04 19.32 -15.88
C PRO A 36 2.57 19.74 -15.69
N GLN A 37 1.73 18.79 -15.29
CA GLN A 37 0.36 19.08 -14.89
C GLN A 37 0.50 19.89 -13.61
N GLU A 38 0.34 21.20 -13.72
CA GLU A 38 0.24 22.07 -12.57
C GLU A 38 -0.90 21.53 -11.71
N LEU A 39 -0.54 21.06 -10.52
CA LEU A 39 -1.46 20.38 -9.62
C LEU A 39 -2.54 21.39 -9.23
N ARG A 40 -3.70 21.34 -9.89
CA ARG A 40 -4.83 22.21 -9.57
C ARG A 40 -5.41 21.77 -8.24
N ILE A 41 -4.95 22.39 -7.16
CA ILE A 41 -5.51 22.17 -5.83
C ILE A 41 -6.95 22.69 -5.84
N ALA A 42 -7.92 21.79 -5.66
CA ALA A 42 -9.32 22.15 -5.61
C ALA A 42 -9.62 23.08 -4.41
N GLY A 43 -10.72 23.84 -4.51
CA GLY A 43 -11.18 24.73 -3.43
C GLY A 43 -11.91 24.02 -2.29
N ASP A 44 -11.88 22.69 -2.26
CA ASP A 44 -12.59 21.83 -1.31
C ASP A 44 -11.81 21.65 0.00
N GLU A 45 -12.38 20.87 0.94
CA GLU A 45 -11.75 20.59 2.23
C GLU A 45 -10.39 19.88 2.07
N LEU A 46 -10.28 18.95 1.10
CA LEU A 46 -9.02 18.30 0.81
C LEU A 46 -7.97 19.32 0.33
N GLY A 47 -8.34 20.24 -0.55
CA GLY A 47 -7.44 21.28 -1.01
C GLY A 47 -7.00 22.25 0.08
N LYS A 48 -7.85 22.52 1.09
CA LYS A 48 -7.45 23.27 2.29
C LYS A 48 -6.37 22.51 3.08
N LEU A 49 -6.56 21.20 3.30
CA LEU A 49 -5.59 20.35 4.00
C LEU A 49 -4.26 20.24 3.25
N ILE A 50 -4.32 20.12 1.92
CA ILE A 50 -3.11 20.11 1.06
C ILE A 50 -2.35 21.43 1.23
N ARG A 51 -3.01 22.59 1.10
CA ARG A 51 -2.37 23.89 1.28
C ARG A 51 -1.74 24.04 2.65
N ALA A 52 -2.47 23.69 3.72
CA ALA A 52 -1.95 23.72 5.08
C ALA A 52 -0.71 22.81 5.27
N SER A 53 -0.71 21.63 4.62
CA SER A 53 0.41 20.68 4.69
C SER A 53 1.63 21.19 3.92
N VAL A 54 1.43 21.81 2.75
CA VAL A 54 2.50 22.44 1.96
C VAL A 54 3.11 23.61 2.72
N GLU A 55 2.28 24.50 3.29
CA GLU A 55 2.76 25.61 4.13
C GLU A 55 3.50 25.11 5.37
N ALA A 56 3.08 23.99 5.96
CA ALA A 56 3.80 23.37 7.08
C ALA A 56 5.14 22.79 6.65
N PHE A 57 5.20 22.14 5.48
CA PHE A 57 6.44 21.60 4.93
C PHE A 57 7.45 22.69 4.60
N GLN A 58 7.01 23.80 3.98
CA GLN A 58 7.86 24.94 3.64
C GLN A 58 8.47 25.66 4.86
N ARG A 59 7.92 25.43 6.06
CA ARG A 59 8.43 25.98 7.33
C ARG A 59 9.48 25.10 8.00
N CYS A 60 9.69 23.88 7.52
CA CYS A 60 10.69 22.95 8.04
C CYS A 60 11.94 23.00 7.16
N ASP A 61 13.10 22.79 7.76
CA ASP A 61 14.39 22.80 7.05
C ASP A 61 14.62 21.48 6.29
N CYS A 62 13.99 20.39 6.75
CA CYS A 62 14.11 19.08 6.12
C CYS A 62 12.83 18.22 6.25
N TRP A 63 12.82 17.11 5.51
CA TRP A 63 11.72 16.15 5.50
C TRP A 63 11.50 15.51 6.87
N GLU A 64 12.57 15.14 7.56
CA GLU A 64 12.52 14.49 8.87
C GLU A 64 11.84 15.40 9.90
N GLU A 65 12.20 16.68 9.93
CA GLU A 65 11.58 17.68 10.81
C GLU A 65 10.09 17.84 10.52
N PHE A 66 9.71 17.92 9.24
CA PHE A 66 8.30 17.97 8.85
C PHE A 66 7.52 16.74 9.33
N VAL A 67 8.06 15.53 9.11
CA VAL A 67 7.40 14.28 9.52
C VAL A 67 7.24 14.21 11.04
N VAL A 68 8.26 14.59 11.80
CA VAL A 68 8.18 14.63 13.27
C VAL A 68 7.13 15.65 13.73
N THR A 69 7.10 16.83 13.10
CA THR A 69 6.13 17.89 13.42
C THR A 69 4.70 17.45 13.13
N GLN A 70 4.46 16.79 11.99
CA GLN A 70 3.13 16.31 11.62
C GLN A 70 2.64 15.13 12.45
N ARG A 71 3.54 14.21 12.82
CA ARG A 71 3.21 13.09 13.73
C ARG A 71 2.94 13.57 15.15
N GLY A 72 3.50 14.72 15.52
CA GLY A 72 3.49 15.23 16.88
C GLY A 72 4.64 14.66 17.72
N VAL A 73 4.91 15.35 18.83
CA VAL A 73 6.03 15.02 19.73
C VAL A 73 5.74 13.76 20.57
N THR A 74 4.47 13.38 20.69
CA THR A 74 4.01 12.29 21.54
C THR A 74 3.79 11.01 20.73
N SER A 75 4.47 9.94 21.13
CA SER A 75 4.10 8.59 20.70
C SER A 75 2.71 8.22 21.21
N ASP A 76 2.02 7.32 20.50
CA ASP A 76 0.77 6.71 20.96
C ASP A 76 0.95 5.95 22.29
N LEU A 77 2.18 5.56 22.62
CA LEU A 77 2.54 4.91 23.87
C LEU A 77 3.15 5.91 24.87
N SER A 78 2.68 5.84 26.11
CA SER A 78 3.18 6.68 27.21
C SER A 78 4.67 6.51 27.46
N ASN A 79 5.35 7.59 27.84
CA ASN A 79 6.74 7.57 28.28
C ASN A 79 6.99 6.61 29.48
N ASN A 80 5.95 6.35 30.28
CA ASN A 80 6.02 5.49 31.45
C ASN A 80 5.52 4.05 31.19
N VAL A 81 5.32 3.64 29.93
CA VAL A 81 4.80 2.30 29.60
C VAL A 81 5.68 1.15 30.13
N HIS A 82 6.98 1.41 30.33
CA HIS A 82 7.93 0.47 30.94
C HIS A 82 7.66 0.19 32.43
N ARG A 83 6.89 1.04 33.12
CA ARG A 83 6.56 0.92 34.56
C ARG A 83 5.27 0.15 34.82
N LEU A 84 4.58 -0.28 33.77
CA LEU A 84 3.38 -1.10 33.91
C LEU A 84 3.76 -2.42 34.58
N ASP A 85 2.99 -2.82 35.58
CA ASP A 85 3.06 -4.16 36.19
C ASP A 85 2.40 -5.18 35.25
N HIS A 86 3.02 -5.38 34.09
CA HIS A 86 2.51 -6.22 33.04
C HIS A 86 3.68 -6.85 32.26
N PRO A 87 3.62 -8.15 31.92
CA PRO A 87 4.67 -8.83 31.16
C PRO A 87 5.04 -8.16 29.84
N ALA A 88 4.10 -7.47 29.20
CA ALA A 88 4.32 -6.77 27.93
C ALA A 88 4.97 -5.38 28.06
N SER A 89 5.25 -4.88 29.27
CA SER A 89 5.77 -3.51 29.49
C SER A 89 7.07 -3.24 28.72
N GLN A 90 7.99 -4.21 28.70
CA GLN A 90 9.24 -4.10 27.95
C GLN A 90 9.02 -4.11 26.44
N LEU A 91 8.13 -4.98 25.94
CA LEU A 91 7.77 -5.01 24.52
C LEU A 91 7.17 -3.68 24.07
N LEU A 92 6.23 -3.14 24.85
CA LEU A 92 5.60 -1.85 24.55
C LEU A 92 6.61 -0.70 24.62
N ALA A 93 7.55 -0.73 25.57
CA ALA A 93 8.63 0.26 25.63
C ALA A 93 9.53 0.21 24.39
N HIS A 94 9.84 -0.99 23.90
CA HIS A 94 10.60 -1.18 22.67
C HIS A 94 9.83 -0.66 21.45
N LEU A 95 8.55 -1.03 21.31
CA LEU A 95 7.69 -0.57 20.21
C LEU A 95 7.48 0.94 20.21
N ARG A 96 7.42 1.57 21.39
CA ARG A 96 7.35 3.03 21.52
C ARG A 96 8.58 3.71 20.92
N GLN A 97 9.76 3.16 21.20
CA GLN A 97 11.04 3.78 20.81
C GLN A 97 11.42 3.49 19.35
N HIS A 98 11.12 2.28 18.87
CA HIS A 98 11.60 1.79 17.58
C HIS A 98 10.49 1.58 16.55
N GLY A 99 9.23 1.68 16.95
CA GLY A 99 8.09 1.25 16.13
C GLY A 99 7.96 -0.27 16.07
N ALA A 100 6.91 -0.75 15.39
CA ALA A 100 6.72 -2.16 15.12
C ALA A 100 7.45 -2.55 13.83
N PRO A 101 8.36 -3.53 13.85
CA PRO A 101 8.97 -4.03 12.62
C PRO A 101 7.90 -4.74 11.78
N VAL A 102 7.83 -4.40 10.49
CA VAL A 102 6.93 -5.04 9.54
C VAL A 102 7.79 -5.78 8.50
N PRO A 103 8.28 -6.99 8.83
CA PRO A 103 9.03 -7.78 7.86
C PRO A 103 8.08 -8.23 6.75
N MET A 104 8.33 -7.77 5.53
CA MET A 104 7.58 -8.22 4.36
C MET A 104 8.28 -9.43 3.74
N SER A 105 7.57 -10.55 3.62
CA SER A 105 8.06 -11.74 2.88
C SER A 105 7.88 -11.61 1.37
N THR A 106 7.01 -10.69 0.94
CA THR A 106 6.76 -10.40 -0.47
C THR A 106 7.97 -9.71 -1.09
N LYS A 107 8.34 -10.16 -2.29
CA LYS A 107 9.38 -9.49 -3.07
C LYS A 107 8.95 -8.05 -3.40
N PRO A 108 9.91 -7.10 -3.50
CA PRO A 108 9.63 -5.77 -4.03
C PRO A 108 8.95 -5.87 -5.39
N TRP A 109 8.04 -4.94 -5.68
CA TRP A 109 7.38 -4.90 -6.99
C TRP A 109 8.40 -4.57 -8.08
N THR A 110 8.29 -5.26 -9.21
CA THR A 110 9.04 -4.87 -10.40
C THR A 110 8.45 -3.57 -10.98
N PRO A 111 9.22 -2.80 -11.76
CA PRO A 111 8.69 -1.60 -12.42
C PRO A 111 7.42 -1.88 -13.23
N GLU A 112 7.35 -3.00 -13.94
CA GLU A 112 6.18 -3.37 -14.75
C GLU A 112 4.94 -3.66 -13.87
N GLN A 113 5.15 -4.21 -12.66
CA GLN A 113 4.07 -4.43 -11.71
C GLN A 113 3.54 -3.11 -11.14
N LEU A 114 4.43 -2.15 -10.87
CA LEU A 114 4.06 -0.80 -10.47
C LEU A 114 3.25 -0.11 -11.57
N ASP A 115 3.74 -0.11 -12.81
CA ASP A 115 3.06 0.50 -13.95
C ASP A 115 1.69 -0.13 -14.20
N LYS A 116 1.60 -1.46 -14.07
CA LYS A 116 0.33 -2.19 -14.19
C LYS A 116 -0.65 -1.82 -13.07
N ALA A 117 -0.16 -1.66 -11.84
CA ALA A 117 -1.00 -1.27 -10.72
C ALA A 117 -1.51 0.18 -10.86
N ILE A 118 -0.65 1.09 -11.31
CA ILE A 118 -0.99 2.49 -11.57
C ILE A 118 -1.99 2.59 -12.71
N SER A 119 -1.75 1.91 -13.84
CA SER A 119 -2.66 1.91 -15.00
C SER A 119 -4.02 1.28 -14.72
N ARG A 120 -4.10 0.30 -13.81
CA ARG A 120 -5.38 -0.26 -13.34
C ARG A 120 -6.25 0.80 -12.63
N GLY A 121 -5.61 1.74 -11.94
CA GLY A 121 -6.27 2.80 -11.18
C GLY A 121 -7.00 2.30 -9.92
N PRO A 122 -7.85 3.14 -9.33
CA PRO A 122 -8.58 2.82 -8.10
C PRO A 122 -9.47 1.59 -8.26
N HIS A 123 -9.67 0.86 -7.16
CA HIS A 123 -10.59 -0.28 -7.11
C HIS A 123 -12.03 0.16 -7.44
N THR A 124 -12.83 -0.75 -7.99
CA THR A 124 -14.21 -0.46 -8.44
C THR A 124 -15.06 0.17 -7.34
N SER A 125 -14.90 -0.27 -6.09
CA SER A 125 -15.61 0.32 -4.94
C SER A 125 -15.33 1.80 -4.75
N ALA A 126 -14.07 2.24 -4.94
CA ALA A 126 -13.71 3.66 -4.86
C ALA A 126 -14.34 4.47 -6.01
N LYS A 127 -14.45 3.87 -7.20
CA LYS A 127 -15.15 4.49 -8.34
C LYS A 127 -16.65 4.63 -8.09
N LEU A 128 -17.27 3.62 -7.47
CA LEU A 128 -18.71 3.62 -7.17
C LEU A 128 -19.07 4.62 -6.06
N ASN A 129 -18.19 4.80 -5.06
CA ASN A 129 -18.41 5.71 -3.94
C ASN A 129 -17.80 7.10 -4.17
N ASN A 130 -17.63 7.53 -5.42
CA ASN A 130 -16.98 8.81 -5.76
C ASN A 130 -17.80 10.05 -5.34
N GLY A 131 -19.08 9.89 -4.97
CA GLY A 131 -19.98 10.97 -4.56
C GLY A 131 -20.11 11.15 -3.03
N PHE A 132 -19.38 10.38 -2.23
CA PHE A 132 -19.35 10.55 -0.77
C PHE A 132 -18.29 11.60 -0.42
N ILE A 133 -18.59 12.87 -0.74
CA ILE A 133 -17.76 14.04 -0.43
C ILE A 133 -18.66 15.20 -0.01
#